data_AF-A0A6N6S8P3-F1
#
_entry.id   AF-A0A6N6S8P3-F1
#
_cell.length_a   1.000
_cell.length_b   1.000
_cell.length_c   1.000
_cell.angle_alpha   90.00
_cell.angle_beta   90.00
_cell.angle_gamma   90.00
#
_symmetry.space_group_name_H-M   'P 1'
#
loop_
_entity.id
_entity.type
_entity.pdbx_description
1 polymer ?
#
loop_
_entity_poly.entity_id
_entity_poly.type
_entity_poly.pdbx_seq_one_letter_code
_entity_poly.pdbx_strand_id
1 'polypeptide(L)'
;MPGCGKINKAQFLKIGNNAQVFLALLILTLLLSNFIFNTMMGPIPLFMDEGVHVRYLMNRNNRVLAWLTAGLFSLPLILICLSDIKKVKIISMCSLFLVVLTEVLSASKGSFLLIIIYVINYIFLLRLRGRVPSPLFRKLAFSLILSIILIFPIFLVKIGFSGNPVEGVKGLLVRLAGGFDQLIYIVINDIPLKDYGLSLLKIYFAPFIKPLGMELEYNTTIEYLGVNFLGWEDTERMMPNCNLVIDAVFTNGLLAGSILIFLIGLLGFGIRRICIQKSGLRVYDLILFQFFVISPFYWFLDGQRFIASMISSVIFYFLFLIVYNAPWVLVKRKLVAW
;
A
#
# COMPACT_ATOMS: atom_id res chain seq x y z
N MET A 1 2.62 -23.62 -17.45
CA MET A 1 1.34 -24.36 -17.50
C MET A 1 0.40 -23.79 -16.46
N PRO A 2 -0.80 -23.29 -16.81
CA PRO A 2 -1.77 -22.83 -15.82
C PRO A 2 -2.39 -24.06 -15.17
N GLY A 3 -2.05 -24.33 -13.92
CA GLY A 3 -2.69 -25.39 -13.16
C GLY A 3 -4.19 -25.13 -13.07
N CYS A 4 -4.99 -26.04 -13.63
CA CYS A 4 -6.40 -26.24 -13.32
C CYS A 4 -6.56 -26.70 -11.86
N GLY A 5 -6.02 -25.93 -10.90
CA GLY A 5 -6.34 -26.11 -9.50
C GLY A 5 -7.80 -25.73 -9.31
N LYS A 6 -8.65 -26.73 -9.07
CA LYS A 6 -10.00 -26.51 -8.54
C LYS A 6 -9.87 -25.50 -7.39
N ILE A 7 -10.47 -24.32 -7.54
CA ILE A 7 -10.66 -23.40 -6.41
C ILE A 7 -11.57 -24.16 -5.44
N ASN A 8 -10.98 -24.77 -4.42
CA ASN A 8 -11.59 -25.86 -3.66
C ASN A 8 -12.78 -25.43 -2.79
N LYS A 9 -13.13 -24.14 -2.75
CA LYS A 9 -14.40 -23.57 -2.27
C LYS A 9 -14.44 -22.09 -2.67
N ALA A 10 -15.60 -21.59 -3.10
CA ALA A 10 -15.80 -20.16 -3.28
C ALA A 10 -15.60 -19.42 -1.94
N GLN A 11 -14.92 -18.28 -1.98
CA GLN A 11 -14.66 -17.46 -0.80
C GLN A 11 -15.77 -16.44 -0.53
N PHE A 12 -16.13 -16.29 0.75
CA PHE A 12 -17.13 -15.33 1.22
C PHE A 12 -16.69 -14.61 2.49
N LEU A 13 -17.35 -13.51 2.83
CA LEU A 13 -17.19 -12.87 4.14
C LEU A 13 -18.00 -13.64 5.21
N LYS A 14 -17.32 -14.21 6.19
CA LYS A 14 -17.92 -14.81 7.40
C LYS A 14 -18.06 -13.76 8.49
N ILE A 15 -18.77 -12.68 8.17
CA ILE A 15 -19.00 -11.51 9.02
C ILE A 15 -20.52 -11.23 8.99
N GLY A 16 -21.14 -10.96 10.13
CA GLY A 16 -22.58 -10.65 10.19
C GLY A 16 -22.94 -9.41 9.37
N ASN A 17 -24.16 -9.35 8.83
CA ASN A 17 -24.56 -8.28 7.89
C ASN A 17 -24.37 -6.87 8.46
N ASN A 18 -24.80 -6.65 9.71
CA ASN A 18 -24.65 -5.36 10.40
C ASN A 18 -23.17 -4.99 10.60
N ALA A 19 -22.33 -5.97 10.93
CA ALA A 19 -20.89 -5.77 11.07
C ALA A 19 -20.23 -5.43 9.73
N GLN A 20 -20.64 -6.03 8.62
CA GLN A 20 -20.11 -5.69 7.29
C GLN A 20 -20.49 -4.26 6.87
N VAL A 21 -21.73 -3.85 7.11
CA VAL A 21 -22.19 -2.48 6.81
C VAL A 21 -21.44 -1.47 7.68
N PHE A 22 -21.33 -1.74 8.99
CA PHE A 22 -20.59 -0.88 9.90
C PHE A 22 -19.10 -0.77 9.51
N LEU A 23 -18.46 -1.88 9.17
CA LEU A 23 -17.08 -1.90 8.69
C LEU A 23 -16.90 -1.05 7.43
N ALA A 24 -17.79 -1.20 6.45
CA ALA A 24 -17.74 -0.43 5.21
C ALA A 24 -17.93 1.08 5.46
N LEU A 25 -18.86 1.45 6.35
CA LEU A 25 -19.08 2.84 6.75
C LEU A 25 -17.86 3.42 7.45
N LEU A 26 -17.27 2.67 8.40
CA LEU A 26 -16.08 3.12 9.13
C LEU A 26 -14.89 3.36 8.18
N ILE A 27 -14.67 2.46 7.21
CA ILE A 27 -13.65 2.64 6.16
C ILE A 27 -13.95 3.89 5.33
N LEU A 28 -15.20 4.07 4.88
CA LEU A 28 -15.59 5.25 4.10
C LEU A 28 -15.35 6.54 4.89
N THR A 29 -15.75 6.60 6.16
CA THR A 29 -15.56 7.76 7.02
C THR A 29 -14.08 8.11 7.16
N LEU A 30 -13.20 7.13 7.43
CA LEU A 30 -11.75 7.39 7.54
C LEU A 30 -11.14 7.88 6.22
N LEU A 31 -11.52 7.27 5.10
CA LEU A 31 -11.05 7.70 3.78
C LEU A 31 -11.55 9.10 3.42
N LEU A 32 -12.81 9.41 3.72
CA LEU A 32 -13.40 10.72 3.48
C LEU A 32 -12.76 11.79 4.39
N SER A 33 -12.56 11.50 5.67
CA SER A 33 -11.84 12.39 6.58
C SER A 33 -10.43 12.66 6.07
N ASN A 34 -9.70 11.63 5.63
CA ASN A 34 -8.36 11.83 5.06
C ASN A 34 -8.39 12.70 3.81
N PHE A 35 -9.34 12.44 2.90
CA PHE A 35 -9.52 13.25 1.70
C PHE A 35 -9.79 14.73 2.04
N ILE A 36 -10.65 15.00 3.02
CA ILE A 36 -10.95 16.37 3.45
C ILE A 36 -9.72 17.03 4.08
N PHE A 37 -9.14 16.43 5.12
CA PHE A 37 -8.08 17.07 5.91
C PHE A 37 -6.72 17.13 5.22
N ASN A 38 -6.34 16.08 4.48
CA ASN A 38 -5.03 16.01 3.82
C ASN A 38 -5.09 16.46 2.36
N THR A 39 -6.15 16.13 1.60
CA THR A 39 -6.21 16.45 0.16
C THR A 39 -6.90 17.78 -0.13
N MET A 40 -8.04 18.10 0.50
CA MET A 40 -8.81 19.32 0.19
C MET A 40 -8.36 20.54 0.98
N MET A 41 -7.97 20.36 2.24
CA MET A 41 -7.41 21.43 3.08
C MET A 41 -5.89 21.59 2.90
N GLY A 42 -5.25 20.66 2.18
CA GLY A 42 -3.83 20.71 1.83
C GLY A 42 -3.61 21.19 0.39
N PRO A 43 -2.36 21.44 0.01
CA PRO A 43 -2.03 21.75 -1.38
C PRO A 43 -2.22 20.51 -2.25
N ILE A 44 -2.86 20.66 -3.42
CA ILE A 44 -3.16 19.56 -4.34
C ILE A 44 -2.00 19.40 -5.34
N PRO A 45 -1.19 18.33 -5.26
CA PRO A 45 0.00 18.14 -6.09
C PRO A 45 -0.26 18.23 -7.60
N LEU A 46 -1.42 17.75 -8.07
CA LEU A 46 -1.76 17.72 -9.49
C LEU A 46 -1.86 19.12 -10.13
N PHE A 47 -2.12 20.15 -9.33
CA PHE A 47 -2.35 21.52 -9.79
C PHE A 47 -1.20 22.46 -9.46
N MET A 48 -0.05 21.95 -9.03
CA MET A 48 1.11 22.75 -8.66
C MET A 48 2.34 22.38 -9.50
N ASP A 49 3.15 23.39 -9.84
CA ASP A 49 4.33 23.23 -10.71
C ASP A 49 5.41 22.33 -10.09
N GLU A 50 5.53 22.32 -8.74
CA GLU A 50 6.39 21.39 -7.99
C GLU A 50 5.61 20.21 -7.38
N GLY A 51 4.71 19.59 -8.15
CA GLY A 51 3.82 18.54 -7.65
C GLY A 51 4.49 17.38 -6.89
N VAL A 52 5.75 17.04 -7.20
CA VAL A 52 6.51 16.04 -6.44
C VAL A 52 6.82 16.51 -5.02
N HIS A 53 7.23 17.77 -4.84
CA HIS A 53 7.53 18.36 -3.54
C HIS A 53 6.24 18.57 -2.72
N VAL A 54 5.19 19.03 -3.39
CA VAL A 54 3.88 19.31 -2.78
C VAL A 54 3.21 18.03 -2.23
N ARG A 55 3.47 16.85 -2.80
CA ARG A 55 2.97 15.58 -2.25
C ARG A 55 3.41 15.36 -0.81
N TYR A 56 4.62 15.77 -0.45
CA TYR A 56 5.12 15.63 0.93
C TYR A 56 4.41 16.57 1.90
N LEU A 57 3.93 17.71 1.40
CA LEU A 57 3.15 18.68 2.17
C LEU A 57 1.69 18.23 2.34
N MET A 58 1.12 17.56 1.34
CA MET A 58 -0.27 17.06 1.35
C MET A 58 -0.59 16.18 2.57
N ASN A 59 0.38 15.41 3.08
CA ASN A 59 0.19 14.53 4.25
C ASN A 59 0.57 15.18 5.59
N ARG A 60 0.96 16.46 5.62
CA ARG A 60 1.42 17.13 6.86
C ARG A 60 0.28 17.52 7.80
N ASN A 61 -0.93 17.77 7.28
CA ASN A 61 -2.06 18.23 8.09
C ASN A 61 -2.50 17.19 9.12
N ASN A 62 -2.58 15.91 8.75
CA ASN A 62 -2.83 14.82 9.68
C ASN A 62 -2.13 13.53 9.25
N ARG A 63 -0.90 13.35 9.77
CA ARG A 63 -0.04 12.18 9.48
C ARG A 63 -0.65 10.86 9.97
N VAL A 64 -1.29 10.87 11.13
CA VAL A 64 -1.92 9.66 11.71
C VAL A 64 -3.03 9.15 10.81
N LEU A 65 -3.87 10.07 10.30
CA LEU A 65 -4.97 9.74 9.40
C LEU A 65 -4.46 9.25 8.02
N ALA A 66 -3.36 9.83 7.52
CA ALA A 66 -2.71 9.36 6.30
C ALA A 66 -2.19 7.91 6.45
N TRP A 67 -1.62 7.55 7.60
CA TRP A 67 -1.14 6.19 7.85
C TRP A 67 -2.27 5.19 8.06
N LEU A 68 -3.31 5.59 8.80
CA LEU A 68 -4.52 4.78 8.97
C LEU A 68 -5.15 4.45 7.62
N THR A 69 -5.29 5.43 6.72
CA THR A 69 -5.85 5.18 5.38
C THR A 69 -4.94 4.36 4.48
N ALA A 70 -3.62 4.52 4.59
CA ALA A 70 -2.65 3.64 3.94
C ALA A 70 -2.74 2.18 4.42
N GLY A 71 -3.27 1.93 5.61
CA GLY A 71 -3.62 0.60 6.10
C GLY A 71 -4.93 0.05 5.53
N LEU A 72 -5.74 0.83 4.82
CA LEU A 72 -7.11 0.45 4.43
C LEU A 72 -7.36 0.45 2.91
N PHE A 73 -6.39 0.90 2.11
CA PHE A 73 -6.59 1.20 0.68
C PHE A 73 -7.21 0.06 -0.15
N SER A 74 -6.93 -1.19 0.18
CA SER A 74 -7.42 -2.35 -0.59
C SER A 74 -8.66 -3.04 0.02
N LEU A 75 -9.00 -2.75 1.28
CA LEU A 75 -10.18 -3.34 1.93
C LEU A 75 -11.48 -3.06 1.17
N PRO A 76 -11.75 -1.85 0.62
CA PRO A 76 -12.94 -1.61 -0.19
C PRO A 76 -13.08 -2.61 -1.34
N LEU A 77 -11.98 -2.92 -2.03
CA LEU A 77 -11.97 -3.87 -3.15
C LEU A 77 -12.35 -5.28 -2.69
N ILE A 78 -11.78 -5.75 -1.57
CA ILE A 78 -12.10 -7.04 -0.97
C ILE A 78 -13.59 -7.11 -0.61
N LEU A 79 -14.13 -6.05 0.03
CA LEU A 79 -15.53 -5.99 0.43
C LEU A 79 -16.50 -5.99 -0.76
N ILE A 80 -16.19 -5.26 -1.84
CA ILE A 80 -16.98 -5.26 -3.09
C ILE A 80 -17.06 -6.69 -3.64
N CYS A 81 -15.91 -7.35 -3.75
CA CYS A 81 -15.81 -8.65 -4.40
C CYS A 81 -16.38 -9.79 -3.58
N LEU A 82 -16.25 -9.78 -2.24
CA LEU A 82 -16.57 -10.92 -1.38
C LEU A 82 -17.88 -10.77 -0.58
N SER A 83 -18.45 -9.56 -0.46
CA SER A 83 -19.77 -9.38 0.17
C SER A 83 -20.92 -9.73 -0.77
N ASP A 84 -22.03 -10.26 -0.25
CA ASP A 84 -23.31 -10.39 -0.97
C ASP A 84 -24.25 -9.19 -0.75
N ILE A 85 -23.94 -8.31 0.21
CA ILE A 85 -24.84 -7.25 0.64
C ILE A 85 -24.72 -6.03 -0.29
N LYS A 86 -25.83 -5.66 -0.94
CA LYS A 86 -25.86 -4.52 -1.88
C LYS A 86 -25.38 -3.20 -1.24
N LYS A 87 -25.81 -2.93 0.01
CA LYS A 87 -25.38 -1.73 0.76
C LYS A 87 -23.87 -1.66 0.95
N VAL A 88 -23.24 -2.78 1.36
CA VAL A 88 -21.78 -2.89 1.53
C VAL A 88 -21.07 -2.59 0.22
N LYS A 89 -21.52 -3.20 -0.88
CA LYS A 89 -20.94 -2.96 -2.21
C LYS A 89 -20.99 -1.50 -2.62
N ILE A 90 -22.11 -0.81 -2.42
CA ILE A 90 -22.25 0.60 -2.76
C ILE A 90 -21.28 1.46 -1.94
N ILE A 91 -21.26 1.28 -0.62
CA ILE A 91 -20.38 2.04 0.29
C ILE A 91 -18.90 1.79 -0.05
N SER A 92 -18.54 0.54 -0.30
CA SER A 92 -17.17 0.18 -0.68
C SER A 92 -16.79 0.66 -2.09
N MET A 93 -17.73 0.76 -3.03
CA MET A 93 -17.48 1.41 -4.33
C MET A 93 -17.19 2.90 -4.18
N CYS A 94 -17.95 3.61 -3.34
CA CYS A 94 -17.66 5.02 -3.01
C CYS A 94 -16.27 5.16 -2.35
N SER A 95 -15.95 4.25 -1.43
CA SER A 95 -14.63 4.21 -0.77
C SER A 95 -13.50 3.99 -1.78
N LEU A 96 -13.66 3.04 -2.70
CA LEU A 96 -12.67 2.76 -3.75
C LEU A 96 -12.50 3.96 -4.71
N PHE A 97 -13.61 4.62 -5.06
CA PHE A 97 -13.56 5.85 -5.86
C PHE A 97 -12.77 6.95 -5.16
N LEU A 98 -12.99 7.18 -3.85
CA LEU A 98 -12.22 8.15 -3.07
C LEU A 98 -10.73 7.80 -3.02
N VAL A 99 -10.37 6.52 -2.90
CA VAL A 99 -8.96 6.08 -2.94
C VAL A 99 -8.34 6.41 -4.30
N VAL A 100 -8.99 6.05 -5.40
CA VAL A 100 -8.50 6.35 -6.76
C VAL A 100 -8.38 7.85 -7.00
N LEU A 101 -9.39 8.62 -6.58
CA LEU A 101 -9.38 10.08 -6.69
C LEU A 101 -8.23 10.69 -5.91
N THR A 102 -8.00 10.25 -4.66
CA THR A 102 -6.89 10.72 -3.82
C THR A 102 -5.54 10.43 -4.47
N GLU A 103 -5.35 9.22 -5.01
CA GLU A 103 -4.11 8.84 -5.68
C GLU A 103 -3.87 9.71 -6.93
N VAL A 104 -4.89 9.91 -7.77
CA VAL A 104 -4.79 10.79 -8.95
C VAL A 104 -4.44 12.22 -8.56
N LEU A 105 -5.13 12.79 -7.55
CA LEU A 105 -4.86 14.14 -7.06
C LEU A 105 -3.48 14.28 -6.41
N SER A 106 -2.96 13.21 -5.80
CA SER A 106 -1.59 13.17 -5.28
C SER A 106 -0.53 13.23 -6.37
N ALA A 107 -0.93 13.13 -7.66
CA ALA A 107 -0.07 13.16 -8.84
C ALA A 107 1.01 12.04 -8.84
N SER A 108 0.74 10.92 -8.17
CA SER A 108 1.72 9.84 -8.05
C SER A 108 1.98 9.15 -9.38
N LYS A 109 3.26 8.92 -9.71
CA LYS A 109 3.62 8.09 -10.87
C LYS A 109 3.04 6.67 -10.72
N GLY A 110 2.80 6.23 -9.48
CA GLY A 110 2.13 4.96 -9.17
C GLY A 110 0.59 4.98 -9.33
N SER A 111 -0.08 6.14 -9.39
CA SER A 111 -1.55 6.24 -9.38
C SER A 111 -2.19 5.47 -10.53
N PHE A 112 -1.63 5.60 -11.73
CA PHE A 112 -2.14 4.95 -12.94
C PHE A 112 -1.90 3.45 -12.93
N LEU A 113 -0.71 3.02 -12.50
CA LEU A 113 -0.41 1.60 -12.33
C LEU A 113 -1.30 0.98 -11.24
N LEU A 114 -1.62 1.74 -10.19
CA LEU A 114 -2.48 1.31 -9.10
C LEU A 114 -3.93 1.03 -9.56
N ILE A 115 -4.44 1.81 -10.53
CA ILE A 115 -5.73 1.51 -11.18
C ILE A 115 -5.68 0.16 -11.91
N ILE A 116 -4.61 -0.11 -12.67
CA ILE A 116 -4.41 -1.41 -13.36
C ILE A 116 -4.32 -2.54 -12.34
N ILE A 117 -3.56 -2.35 -11.26
CA ILE A 117 -3.43 -3.31 -10.16
C ILE A 117 -4.80 -3.61 -9.53
N TYR A 118 -5.64 -2.60 -9.30
CA TYR A 118 -7.01 -2.83 -8.79
C TYR A 118 -7.88 -3.61 -9.75
N VAL A 119 -7.79 -3.37 -11.06
CA VAL A 119 -8.52 -4.15 -12.06
C VAL A 119 -8.09 -5.62 -12.05
N ILE A 120 -6.77 -5.89 -12.00
CA ILE A 120 -6.23 -7.25 -11.92
C ILE A 120 -6.70 -7.93 -10.62
N ASN A 121 -6.58 -7.24 -9.49
CA ASN A 121 -6.99 -7.76 -8.19
C ASN A 121 -8.51 -7.99 -8.11
N TYR A 122 -9.32 -7.15 -8.74
CA TYR A 122 -10.77 -7.34 -8.85
C TYR A 122 -11.09 -8.65 -9.59
N ILE A 123 -10.45 -8.88 -10.75
CA ILE A 123 -10.64 -10.11 -11.54
C ILE A 123 -10.21 -11.34 -10.72
N PHE A 124 -9.06 -11.24 -10.05
CA PHE A 124 -8.55 -12.31 -9.19
C PHE A 124 -9.52 -12.65 -8.05
N LEU A 125 -10.00 -11.64 -7.31
CA LEU A 125 -10.97 -11.81 -6.23
C LEU A 125 -12.31 -12.37 -6.71
N LEU A 126 -12.82 -11.93 -7.88
CA LEU A 126 -14.03 -12.50 -8.46
C LEU A 126 -13.85 -14.00 -8.75
N ARG A 127 -12.70 -14.39 -9.32
CA ARG A 127 -12.38 -15.81 -9.57
C ARG A 127 -12.29 -16.60 -8.27
N LEU A 128 -11.71 -16.05 -7.19
CA LEU A 128 -11.71 -16.69 -5.87
C LEU A 128 -13.12 -16.91 -5.29
N ARG A 129 -14.07 -16.06 -5.65
CA ARG A 129 -15.50 -16.25 -5.35
C ARG A 129 -16.20 -17.24 -6.27
N GLY A 130 -15.52 -17.81 -7.26
CA GLY A 130 -16.13 -18.64 -8.30
C GLY A 130 -17.01 -17.84 -9.26
N ARG A 131 -16.84 -16.51 -9.35
CA ARG A 131 -17.55 -15.63 -10.28
C ARG A 131 -16.63 -15.23 -11.43
N VAL A 132 -17.24 -14.99 -12.58
CA VAL A 132 -16.54 -14.56 -13.79
C VAL A 132 -16.86 -13.07 -14.04
N PRO A 133 -15.87 -12.23 -14.40
CA PRO A 133 -16.14 -10.84 -14.76
C PRO A 133 -17.07 -10.77 -15.97
N SER A 134 -18.04 -9.85 -15.93
CA SER A 134 -18.99 -9.66 -17.03
C SER A 134 -18.28 -9.24 -18.32
N PRO A 135 -18.81 -9.57 -19.51
CA PRO A 135 -18.21 -9.17 -20.78
C PRO A 135 -18.03 -7.66 -20.90
N LEU A 136 -19.02 -6.87 -20.42
CA LEU A 136 -18.94 -5.42 -20.38
C LEU A 136 -17.78 -4.93 -19.51
N PHE A 137 -17.61 -5.48 -18.29
CA PHE A 137 -16.48 -5.12 -17.43
C PHE A 137 -15.14 -5.45 -18.09
N ARG A 138 -15.01 -6.59 -18.78
CA ARG A 138 -13.77 -6.94 -19.50
C ARG A 138 -13.44 -5.92 -20.59
N LYS A 139 -14.45 -5.49 -21.37
CA LYS A 139 -14.28 -4.44 -22.39
C LYS A 139 -13.85 -3.12 -21.77
N LEU A 140 -14.52 -2.69 -20.69
CA LEU A 140 -14.21 -1.46 -19.98
C LEU A 140 -12.81 -1.51 -19.33
N ALA A 141 -12.46 -2.62 -18.70
CA ALA A 141 -11.14 -2.85 -18.10
C ALA A 141 -10.04 -2.80 -19.16
N PHE A 142 -10.23 -3.44 -20.31
CA PHE A 142 -9.28 -3.40 -21.42
C PHE A 142 -9.13 -1.98 -21.98
N SER A 143 -10.25 -1.28 -22.22
CA SER A 143 -10.24 0.11 -22.65
C SER A 143 -9.52 1.01 -21.64
N LEU A 144 -9.77 0.84 -20.35
CA LEU A 144 -9.13 1.61 -19.28
C LEU A 144 -7.62 1.36 -19.24
N ILE A 145 -7.18 0.10 -19.32
CA ILE A 145 -5.75 -0.25 -19.36
C ILE A 145 -5.09 0.40 -20.59
N LEU A 146 -5.74 0.32 -21.76
CA LEU A 146 -5.23 0.93 -22.99
C LEU A 146 -5.13 2.46 -22.85
N SER A 147 -6.19 3.11 -22.35
CA SER A 147 -6.18 4.56 -22.09
C SER A 147 -5.08 4.97 -21.12
N ILE A 148 -4.85 4.17 -20.07
CA ILE A 148 -3.75 4.43 -19.12
C ILE A 148 -2.40 4.33 -19.82
N ILE A 149 -2.16 3.28 -20.61
CA ILE A 149 -0.90 3.11 -21.36
C ILE A 149 -0.66 4.30 -22.31
N LEU A 150 -1.71 4.85 -22.92
CA LEU A 150 -1.61 6.00 -23.82
C LEU A 150 -1.41 7.34 -23.09
N ILE A 151 -2.09 7.55 -21.95
CA ILE A 151 -2.05 8.82 -21.20
C ILE A 151 -0.80 8.89 -20.30
N PHE A 152 -0.30 7.74 -19.84
CA PHE A 152 0.80 7.67 -18.89
C PHE A 152 2.09 8.39 -19.34
N PRO A 153 2.54 8.28 -20.61
CA PRO A 153 3.67 9.06 -21.12
C PRO A 153 3.43 10.58 -21.01
N ILE A 154 2.24 11.05 -21.38
CA ILE A 154 1.88 12.50 -21.33
C ILE A 154 1.89 13.01 -19.89
N PHE A 155 1.32 12.23 -18.96
CA PHE A 155 1.33 12.55 -17.53
C PHE A 155 2.75 12.65 -16.95
N LEU A 156 3.65 11.75 -17.37
CA LEU A 156 5.03 11.75 -16.91
C LEU A 156 5.84 12.93 -17.44
N VAL A 157 5.60 13.38 -18.67
CA VAL A 157 6.21 14.60 -19.21
C VAL A 157 5.77 15.80 -18.37
N LYS A 158 4.49 15.88 -17.99
CA LYS A 158 3.96 17.00 -17.20
C LYS A 158 4.49 17.05 -15.77
N ILE A 159 4.74 15.91 -15.12
CA ILE A 159 5.10 15.84 -13.69
C ILE A 159 6.59 15.58 -13.43
N GLY A 160 7.29 14.98 -14.39
CA GLY A 160 8.63 14.46 -14.19
C GLY A 160 9.75 15.41 -14.56
N PHE A 161 9.57 16.20 -15.62
CA PHE A 161 10.64 16.97 -16.23
C PHE A 161 10.04 18.22 -16.88
N SER A 162 10.49 19.38 -16.43
CA SER A 162 10.22 20.69 -17.03
C SER A 162 10.56 20.70 -18.52
N GLY A 163 9.60 20.29 -19.37
CA GLY A 163 9.59 20.55 -20.82
C GLY A 163 10.27 19.55 -21.76
N ASN A 164 11.00 18.51 -21.31
CA ASN A 164 11.70 17.59 -22.21
C ASN A 164 11.18 16.13 -22.17
N PRO A 165 10.41 15.68 -23.18
CA PRO A 165 9.84 14.33 -23.25
C PRO A 165 10.88 13.20 -23.30
N VAL A 166 12.04 13.44 -23.91
CA VAL A 166 13.09 12.42 -24.11
C VAL A 166 13.78 12.06 -22.80
N GLU A 167 14.02 13.05 -21.94
CA GLU A 167 14.55 12.83 -20.58
C GLU A 167 13.53 12.12 -19.68
N GLY A 168 12.23 12.42 -19.85
CA GLY A 168 11.15 11.70 -19.20
C GLY A 168 11.11 10.21 -19.53
N VAL A 169 11.32 9.85 -20.80
CA VAL A 169 11.37 8.45 -21.26
C VAL A 169 12.66 7.75 -20.81
N LYS A 170 13.82 8.42 -20.84
CA LYS A 170 15.08 7.85 -20.31
C LYS A 170 14.99 7.62 -18.80
N GLY A 171 14.49 8.59 -18.04
CA GLY A 171 14.26 8.46 -16.60
C GLY A 171 13.23 7.37 -16.26
N LEU A 172 12.25 7.14 -17.13
CA LEU A 172 11.30 6.02 -17.02
C LEU A 172 12.00 4.68 -17.23
N LEU A 173 12.80 4.51 -18.28
CA LEU A 173 13.50 3.27 -18.58
C LEU A 173 14.51 2.91 -17.48
N VAL A 174 15.25 3.90 -16.97
CA VAL A 174 16.18 3.73 -15.84
C VAL A 174 15.42 3.32 -14.57
N ARG A 175 14.29 3.96 -14.25
CA ARG A 175 13.50 3.64 -13.05
C ARG A 175 12.66 2.36 -13.15
N LEU A 176 12.24 1.95 -14.35
CA LEU A 176 11.60 0.66 -14.61
C LEU A 176 12.59 -0.51 -14.48
N ALA A 177 13.86 -0.28 -14.80
CA ALA A 177 14.96 -1.19 -14.48
C ALA A 177 15.47 -1.04 -13.03
N GLY A 178 15.20 0.10 -12.39
CA GLY A 178 15.84 0.58 -11.16
C GLY A 178 15.26 0.12 -9.82
N GLY A 179 14.62 -1.05 -9.78
CA GLY A 179 14.39 -1.72 -8.48
C GLY A 179 15.67 -2.37 -7.92
N PHE A 180 16.63 -2.65 -8.81
CA PHE A 180 17.87 -3.38 -8.54
C PHE A 180 19.14 -2.65 -9.02
N ASP A 181 19.01 -1.49 -9.68
CA ASP A 181 20.13 -0.68 -10.18
C ASP A 181 21.03 -0.18 -9.06
N GLN A 182 20.45 0.13 -7.90
CA GLN A 182 21.16 0.52 -6.69
C GLN A 182 22.04 -0.63 -6.20
N LEU A 183 21.51 -1.85 -6.13
CA LEU A 183 22.29 -3.05 -5.79
C LEU A 183 23.42 -3.29 -6.79
N ILE A 184 23.17 -3.09 -8.08
CA ILE A 184 24.20 -3.20 -9.12
C ILE A 184 25.27 -2.11 -8.93
N TYR A 185 24.87 -0.85 -8.71
CA TYR A 185 25.78 0.27 -8.46
C TYR A 185 26.68 -0.01 -7.24
N ILE A 186 26.08 -0.51 -6.17
CA ILE A 186 26.77 -0.85 -4.92
C ILE A 186 27.83 -1.93 -5.16
N VAL A 187 27.47 -2.98 -5.89
CA VAL A 187 28.37 -4.09 -6.21
C VAL A 187 29.49 -3.63 -7.15
N ILE A 188 29.19 -2.77 -8.12
CA ILE A 188 30.18 -2.24 -9.07
C ILE A 188 31.19 -1.33 -8.37
N ASN A 189 30.75 -0.52 -7.40
CA ASN A 189 31.60 0.45 -6.71
C ASN A 189 32.22 -0.07 -5.41
N ASP A 190 32.12 -1.39 -5.16
CA ASP A 190 32.66 -2.07 -3.97
C ASP A 190 32.34 -1.36 -2.64
N ILE A 191 31.11 -0.85 -2.52
CA ILE A 191 30.70 -0.10 -1.33
C ILE A 191 30.59 -1.08 -0.13
N PRO A 192 31.25 -0.80 1.00
CA PRO A 192 31.24 -1.67 2.18
C PRO A 192 29.81 -1.99 2.65
N LEU A 193 29.46 -3.28 2.72
CA LEU A 193 28.09 -3.70 3.02
C LEU A 193 27.78 -3.88 4.52
N LYS A 194 28.67 -3.51 5.45
CA LYS A 194 28.49 -3.83 6.89
C LYS A 194 28.91 -2.78 7.92
N ASP A 195 29.54 -1.68 7.53
CA ASP A 195 30.31 -0.85 8.49
C ASP A 195 29.63 0.48 8.90
N TYR A 196 28.34 0.65 8.64
CA TYR A 196 27.72 1.99 8.67
C TYR A 196 26.67 2.24 9.75
N GLY A 197 26.63 1.44 10.83
CA GLY A 197 25.76 1.70 11.98
C GLY A 197 24.25 1.63 11.72
N LEU A 198 23.83 1.25 10.51
CA LEU A 198 22.44 1.09 10.10
C LEU A 198 21.85 -0.19 10.71
N SER A 199 20.60 -0.10 11.17
CA SER A 199 19.85 -1.24 11.69
C SER A 199 18.51 -1.34 10.98
N LEU A 200 18.22 -2.53 10.44
CA LEU A 200 16.96 -2.80 9.75
C LEU A 200 15.75 -2.55 10.66
N LEU A 201 15.87 -2.88 11.95
CA LEU A 201 14.83 -2.61 12.94
C LEU A 201 14.62 -1.09 13.12
N LYS A 202 15.70 -0.30 13.24
CA LYS A 202 15.58 1.17 13.34
C LYS A 202 14.96 1.78 12.09
N ILE A 203 15.38 1.35 10.90
CA ILE A 203 14.85 1.84 9.61
C ILE A 203 13.34 1.55 9.50
N TYR A 204 12.92 0.33 9.79
CA TYR A 204 11.55 -0.12 9.53
C TYR A 204 10.56 0.35 10.60
N PHE A 205 11.04 0.57 11.84
CA PHE A 205 10.25 1.14 12.91
C PHE A 205 10.46 2.65 13.10
N ALA A 206 11.28 3.30 12.26
CA ALA A 206 11.50 4.75 12.24
C ALA A 206 10.22 5.59 12.42
N PRO A 207 9.10 5.28 11.74
CA PRO A 207 7.88 6.07 11.88
C PRO A 207 7.30 6.07 13.31
N PHE A 208 7.57 5.02 14.10
CA PHE A 208 7.06 4.85 15.46
C PHE A 208 8.03 5.34 16.54
N ILE A 209 9.34 5.28 16.27
CA ILE A 209 10.36 5.69 17.24
C ILE A 209 10.68 7.19 17.18
N LYS A 210 10.54 7.84 16.02
CA LYS A 210 10.76 9.29 15.88
C LYS A 210 9.86 10.14 16.79
N PRO A 211 8.55 9.85 16.93
CA PRO A 211 7.70 10.55 17.90
C PRO A 211 8.15 10.41 19.36
N LEU A 212 8.98 9.41 19.68
CA LEU A 212 9.54 9.20 21.02
C LEU A 212 10.85 9.99 21.24
N GLY A 213 11.23 10.87 20.31
CA GLY A 213 12.43 11.71 20.41
C GLY A 213 13.73 11.05 19.95
N MET A 214 13.66 9.86 19.34
CA MET A 214 14.83 9.24 18.73
C MET A 214 15.07 9.79 17.32
N GLU A 215 16.18 10.49 17.15
CA GLU A 215 16.64 10.97 15.84
C GLU A 215 17.40 9.86 15.11
N LEU A 216 17.08 9.69 13.83
CA LEU A 216 17.81 8.80 12.94
C LEU A 216 18.59 9.68 11.97
N GLU A 217 19.88 9.39 11.84
CA GLU A 217 20.77 10.06 10.89
C GLU A 217 20.28 9.88 9.44
N TYR A 218 19.77 8.69 9.11
CA TYR A 218 19.17 8.36 7.82
C TYR A 218 17.88 7.55 8.01
N ASN A 219 16.86 7.79 7.18
CA ASN A 219 15.60 7.06 7.24
C ASN A 219 15.67 5.72 6.51
N THR A 220 16.53 5.59 5.51
CA THR A 220 16.70 4.38 4.70
C THR A 220 18.15 4.20 4.26
N THR A 221 18.52 2.97 3.85
CA THR A 221 19.86 2.70 3.32
C THR A 221 20.14 3.49 2.03
N ILE A 222 19.10 3.75 1.23
CA ILE A 222 19.25 4.48 -0.03
C ILE A 222 19.52 5.97 0.25
N GLU A 223 18.92 6.54 1.29
CA GLU A 223 19.21 7.91 1.71
C GLU A 223 20.67 8.04 2.15
N TYR A 224 21.14 7.08 2.95
CA TYR A 224 22.55 6.98 3.33
C TYR A 224 23.49 6.94 2.10
N LEU A 225 23.18 6.12 1.09
CA LEU A 225 23.99 6.03 -0.12
C LEU A 225 23.95 7.32 -0.96
N GLY A 226 22.76 7.92 -1.07
CA GLY A 226 22.56 9.17 -1.80
C GLY A 226 23.37 10.32 -1.23
N VAL A 227 23.36 10.48 0.09
CA VAL A 227 24.09 11.55 0.77
C VAL A 227 25.59 11.31 0.75
N ASN A 228 26.04 10.12 1.20
CA ASN A 228 27.46 9.89 1.44
C ASN A 228 28.28 9.51 0.21
N PHE A 229 27.65 8.93 -0.83
CA PHE A 229 28.36 8.46 -2.03
C PHE A 229 27.96 9.19 -3.30
N LEU A 230 26.74 9.75 -3.35
CA LEU A 230 26.23 10.47 -4.53
C LEU A 230 26.13 12.00 -4.31
N GLY A 231 26.48 12.49 -3.12
CA GLY A 231 26.51 13.93 -2.81
C GLY A 231 25.14 14.62 -2.83
N TRP A 232 24.07 13.92 -2.42
CA TRP A 232 22.74 14.55 -2.33
C TRP A 232 22.70 15.61 -1.23
N GLU A 233 22.37 16.84 -1.59
CA GLU A 233 22.51 18.02 -0.71
C GLU A 233 21.35 18.26 0.29
N ASP A 234 20.26 17.50 0.28
CA ASP A 234 19.12 17.75 1.19
C ASP A 234 18.24 16.50 1.46
N THR A 235 18.24 16.01 2.70
CA THR A 235 17.56 14.77 3.15
C THR A 235 16.12 14.97 3.60
N GLU A 236 15.67 16.20 3.89
CA GLU A 236 14.30 16.43 4.36
C GLU A 236 13.24 16.16 3.29
N ARG A 237 13.65 16.08 2.02
CA ARG A 237 12.76 16.16 0.84
C ARG A 237 12.71 14.87 0.01
N MET A 238 13.61 13.93 0.25
CA MET A 238 13.64 12.63 -0.44
C MET A 238 13.51 11.51 0.58
N MET A 239 12.36 10.84 0.64
CA MET A 239 12.33 9.47 1.15
C MET A 239 12.58 8.55 -0.05
N PRO A 240 13.81 8.08 -0.30
CA PRO A 240 13.98 6.99 -1.22
C PRO A 240 13.24 5.77 -0.65
N ASN A 241 12.46 5.08 -1.47
CA ASN A 241 11.61 3.97 -1.03
C ASN A 241 12.45 2.89 -0.31
N CYS A 242 12.08 2.53 0.92
CA CYS A 242 12.74 1.45 1.66
C CYS A 242 12.61 0.12 0.89
N ASN A 243 13.68 -0.32 0.24
CA ASN A 243 13.71 -1.61 -0.43
C ASN A 243 14.33 -2.64 0.50
N LEU A 244 13.54 -3.63 0.92
CA LEU A 244 13.98 -4.62 1.89
C LEU A 244 15.21 -5.41 1.44
N VAL A 245 15.37 -5.65 0.14
CA VAL A 245 16.58 -6.34 -0.35
C VAL A 245 17.81 -5.51 -0.09
N ILE A 246 17.74 -4.24 -0.47
CA ILE A 246 18.85 -3.30 -0.30
C ILE A 246 19.15 -3.15 1.20
N ASP A 247 18.12 -2.86 2.00
CA ASP A 247 18.28 -2.69 3.45
C ASP A 247 18.81 -3.95 4.12
N ALA A 248 18.32 -5.14 3.77
CA ALA A 248 18.76 -6.40 4.37
C ALA A 248 20.20 -6.75 4.00
N VAL A 249 20.58 -6.55 2.74
CA VAL A 249 21.94 -6.82 2.25
C VAL A 249 22.95 -5.84 2.87
N PHE A 250 22.60 -4.57 3.06
CA PHE A 250 23.47 -3.55 3.66
C PHE A 250 23.57 -3.60 5.19
N THR A 251 22.53 -4.08 5.86
CA THR A 251 22.56 -4.14 7.33
C THR A 251 23.15 -5.47 7.82
N ASN A 252 23.04 -6.55 7.03
CA ASN A 252 23.44 -7.89 7.45
C ASN A 252 24.52 -8.53 6.57
N GLY A 253 24.90 -7.90 5.45
CA GLY A 253 25.77 -8.47 4.42
C GLY A 253 25.01 -9.39 3.44
N LEU A 254 25.63 -9.66 2.28
CA LEU A 254 25.01 -10.37 1.15
C LEU A 254 24.39 -11.73 1.51
N LEU A 255 25.17 -12.61 2.15
CA LEU A 255 24.71 -13.97 2.48
C LEU A 255 23.55 -13.95 3.49
N ALA A 256 23.73 -13.25 4.62
CA ALA A 256 22.71 -13.20 5.67
C ALA A 256 21.46 -12.44 5.20
N GLY A 257 21.62 -11.34 4.44
CA GLY A 257 20.53 -10.60 3.83
C GLY A 257 19.73 -11.48 2.85
N SER A 258 20.39 -12.26 2.00
CA SER A 258 19.75 -13.18 1.05
C SER A 258 18.93 -14.27 1.75
N ILE A 259 19.49 -14.86 2.81
CA ILE A 259 18.78 -15.84 3.64
C ILE A 259 17.54 -15.20 4.29
N LEU A 260 17.66 -14.00 4.84
CA LEU A 260 16.55 -13.27 5.44
C LEU A 260 15.42 -13.01 4.43
N ILE A 261 15.75 -12.51 3.24
CA ILE A 261 14.78 -12.24 2.16
C ILE A 261 14.07 -13.52 1.72
N PHE A 262 14.83 -14.62 1.57
CA PHE A 262 14.27 -15.92 1.22
C PHE A 262 13.29 -16.42 2.27
N LEU A 263 13.64 -16.33 3.56
CA LEU A 263 12.77 -16.72 4.66
C LEU A 263 11.49 -15.89 4.73
N ILE A 264 11.58 -14.56 4.59
CA ILE A 264 10.41 -13.66 4.56
C ILE A 264 9.53 -13.97 3.35
N GLY A 265 10.14 -14.26 2.19
CA GLY A 265 9.43 -14.68 0.98
C GLY A 265 8.65 -15.97 1.20
N LEU A 266 9.28 -17.01 1.75
CA LEU A 266 8.63 -18.27 2.10
C LEU A 266 7.46 -18.08 3.07
N LEU A 267 7.65 -17.27 4.12
CA LEU A 267 6.60 -16.94 5.07
C LEU A 267 5.42 -16.23 4.38
N GLY A 268 5.70 -15.22 3.54
CA GLY A 268 4.69 -14.49 2.78
C GLY A 268 3.87 -15.40 1.86
N PHE A 269 4.53 -16.28 1.11
CA PHE A 269 3.86 -17.28 0.27
C PHE A 269 3.05 -18.31 1.10
N GLY A 270 3.58 -18.73 2.24
CA GLY A 270 2.89 -19.62 3.18
C GLY A 270 1.58 -19.01 3.69
N ILE A 271 1.63 -17.77 4.19
CA ILE A 271 0.45 -17.04 4.67
C ILE A 271 -0.55 -16.83 3.51
N ARG A 272 -0.07 -16.42 2.33
CA ARG A 272 -0.92 -16.26 1.14
C ARG A 272 -1.68 -17.54 0.80
N ARG A 273 -0.99 -18.69 0.78
CA ARG A 273 -1.61 -20.00 0.51
C ARG A 273 -2.70 -20.31 1.53
N ILE A 274 -2.43 -20.09 2.83
CA ILE A 274 -3.40 -20.29 3.90
C ILE A 274 -4.63 -19.39 3.69
N CYS A 275 -4.44 -18.10 3.38
CA CYS A 275 -5.53 -17.15 3.15
C CYS A 275 -6.41 -17.54 1.94
N ILE A 276 -5.81 -18.00 0.84
CA ILE A 276 -6.55 -18.40 -0.38
C ILE A 276 -7.34 -19.70 -0.17
N GLN A 277 -6.87 -20.59 0.70
CA GLN A 277 -7.54 -21.87 0.95
C GLN A 277 -8.77 -21.76 1.89
N LYS A 278 -8.93 -20.64 2.61
CA LYS A 278 -10.08 -20.42 3.49
C LYS A 278 -11.36 -20.22 2.67
N SER A 279 -12.46 -20.88 3.03
CA SER A 279 -13.77 -20.65 2.38
C SER A 279 -14.50 -19.42 2.92
N GLY A 280 -14.17 -18.96 4.13
CA GLY A 280 -14.81 -17.83 4.78
C GLY A 280 -13.79 -16.93 5.48
N LEU A 281 -13.84 -15.63 5.20
CA LEU A 281 -12.96 -14.62 5.79
C LEU A 281 -13.67 -13.88 6.93
N ARG A 282 -13.05 -13.87 8.11
CA ARG A 282 -13.44 -13.02 9.24
C ARG A 282 -12.76 -11.66 9.12
N VAL A 283 -13.10 -10.71 9.99
CA VAL A 283 -12.56 -9.33 9.92
C VAL A 283 -11.02 -9.30 9.98
N TYR A 284 -10.39 -10.06 10.89
CA TYR A 284 -8.93 -10.12 10.98
C TYR A 284 -8.29 -10.78 9.75
N ASP A 285 -9.00 -11.69 9.07
CA ASP A 285 -8.50 -12.31 7.84
C ASP A 285 -8.37 -11.27 6.73
N LEU A 286 -9.20 -10.21 6.73
CA LEU A 286 -9.15 -9.13 5.74
C LEU A 286 -7.81 -8.39 5.77
N ILE A 287 -7.21 -8.24 6.96
CA ILE A 287 -5.89 -7.61 7.12
C ILE A 287 -4.83 -8.46 6.38
N LEU A 288 -4.76 -9.75 6.72
CA LEU A 288 -3.82 -10.67 6.08
C LEU A 288 -4.07 -10.77 4.57
N PHE A 289 -5.35 -10.77 4.17
CA PHE A 289 -5.73 -10.85 2.77
C PHE A 289 -5.24 -9.63 1.97
N GLN A 290 -5.39 -8.42 2.51
CA GLN A 290 -4.86 -7.21 1.91
C GLN A 290 -3.34 -7.31 1.67
N PHE A 291 -2.57 -7.67 2.69
CA PHE A 291 -1.11 -7.60 2.59
C PHE A 291 -0.48 -8.78 1.85
N PHE A 292 -0.99 -10.00 2.05
CA PHE A 292 -0.37 -11.21 1.50
C PHE A 292 -1.04 -11.73 0.24
N VAL A 293 -2.30 -11.36 -0.03
CA VAL A 293 -3.03 -11.83 -1.22
C VAL A 293 -3.14 -10.74 -2.29
N ILE A 294 -3.56 -9.52 -1.91
CA ILE A 294 -3.73 -8.40 -2.85
C ILE A 294 -2.39 -7.75 -3.20
N SER A 295 -1.46 -7.67 -2.24
CA SER A 295 -0.19 -6.97 -2.40
C SER A 295 1.04 -7.82 -1.99
N PRO A 296 1.21 -9.04 -2.54
CA PRO A 296 2.15 -10.05 -2.04
C PRO A 296 3.65 -9.66 -2.12
N PHE A 297 4.00 -8.64 -2.89
CA PHE A 297 5.37 -8.14 -3.04
C PHE A 297 5.57 -6.73 -2.47
N TYR A 298 4.56 -6.16 -1.82
CA TYR A 298 4.65 -4.79 -1.35
C TYR A 298 5.74 -4.58 -0.29
N TRP A 299 5.93 -5.58 0.58
CA TRP A 299 7.02 -5.61 1.57
C TRP A 299 8.43 -5.63 0.95
N PHE A 300 8.57 -6.04 -0.31
CA PHE A 300 9.85 -6.02 -1.04
C PHE A 300 10.14 -4.63 -1.60
N LEU A 301 9.11 -3.96 -2.14
CA LEU A 301 9.22 -2.67 -2.82
C LEU A 301 9.27 -1.49 -1.86
N ASP A 302 8.53 -1.56 -0.76
CA ASP A 302 8.43 -0.51 0.26
C ASP A 302 8.15 -1.14 1.63
N GLY A 303 9.22 -1.66 2.23
CA GLY A 303 9.15 -2.46 3.44
C GLY A 303 8.70 -1.67 4.68
N GLN A 304 9.16 -0.43 4.82
CA GLN A 304 8.77 0.46 5.91
C GLN A 304 7.27 0.82 5.83
N ARG A 305 6.78 1.19 4.64
CA ARG A 305 5.35 1.50 4.47
C ARG A 305 4.48 0.26 4.61
N PHE A 306 4.96 -0.91 4.19
CA PHE A 306 4.28 -2.18 4.46
C PHE A 306 4.06 -2.41 5.96
N ILE A 307 5.10 -2.25 6.80
CA ILE A 307 4.98 -2.44 8.25
C ILE A 307 4.05 -1.38 8.85
N ALA A 308 4.23 -0.11 8.49
CA ALA A 308 3.40 0.98 8.98
C ALA A 308 1.91 0.77 8.66
N SER A 309 1.61 0.39 7.42
CA SER A 309 0.25 0.06 6.98
C SER A 309 -0.29 -1.16 7.71
N MET A 310 0.50 -2.22 7.91
CA MET A 310 0.04 -3.44 8.58
C MET A 310 -0.33 -3.17 10.05
N ILE A 311 0.53 -2.45 10.78
CA ILE A 311 0.24 -2.02 12.16
C ILE A 311 -1.01 -1.14 12.18
N SER A 312 -1.14 -0.20 11.25
CA SER A 312 -2.31 0.69 11.14
C SER A 312 -3.61 -0.10 10.90
N SER A 313 -3.58 -1.15 10.06
CA SER A 313 -4.73 -2.04 9.86
C SER A 313 -5.09 -2.82 11.12
N VAL A 314 -4.10 -3.25 11.90
CA VAL A 314 -4.31 -3.93 13.19
C VAL A 314 -4.94 -2.98 14.21
N ILE A 315 -4.43 -1.75 14.33
CA ILE A 315 -5.04 -0.70 15.17
C ILE A 315 -6.49 -0.46 14.74
N PHE A 316 -6.73 -0.31 13.42
CA PHE A 316 -8.07 -0.17 12.88
C PHE A 316 -8.99 -1.34 13.24
N TYR A 317 -8.48 -2.58 13.19
CA TYR A 317 -9.25 -3.75 13.61
C TYR A 317 -9.66 -3.68 15.09
N PHE A 318 -8.75 -3.28 15.98
CA PHE A 318 -9.09 -3.07 17.38
C PHE A 318 -10.10 -1.94 17.57
N LEU A 319 -9.95 -0.81 16.86
CA LEU A 319 -10.93 0.28 16.88
C LEU A 319 -12.31 -0.20 16.42
N PHE A 320 -12.37 -0.98 15.34
CA PHE A 320 -13.61 -1.60 14.88
C PHE A 320 -14.23 -2.48 15.96
N LEU A 321 -13.45 -3.34 16.62
CA LEU A 321 -13.95 -4.21 17.69
C LEU A 321 -14.48 -3.41 18.88
N ILE A 322 -13.77 -2.37 19.31
CA ILE A 322 -14.17 -1.52 20.42
C ILE A 322 -15.49 -0.83 20.09
N VAL A 323 -15.55 -0.11 18.97
CA VAL A 323 -16.72 0.71 18.62
C VAL A 323 -17.93 -0.17 18.30
N TYR A 324 -17.74 -1.28 17.58
CA TYR A 324 -18.85 -2.18 17.24
C TYR A 324 -19.45 -2.87 18.46
N ASN A 325 -18.63 -3.22 19.47
CA ASN A 325 -19.11 -3.87 20.69
C ASN A 325 -19.46 -2.91 21.84
N ALA A 326 -19.11 -1.62 21.75
CA ALA A 326 -19.37 -0.63 22.80
C ALA A 326 -20.86 -0.56 23.22
N PRO A 327 -21.84 -0.58 22.30
CA PRO A 327 -23.25 -0.55 22.67
C PRO A 327 -23.67 -1.76 23.51
N TRP A 328 -23.13 -2.95 23.24
CA TRP A 328 -23.44 -4.18 23.99
C TRP A 328 -22.88 -4.17 25.41
N VAL A 329 -21.69 -3.62 25.61
CA VAL A 329 -21.08 -3.46 26.95
C VAL A 329 -21.88 -2.46 27.80
N LEU A 330 -22.34 -1.37 27.18
CA LEU A 330 -23.14 -0.34 27.85
C LEU A 330 -24.56 -0.83 28.20
N VAL A 331 -25.19 -1.62 27.32
CA VAL A 331 -26.51 -2.21 27.59
C VAL A 331 -26.44 -3.28 28.69
N LYS A 332 -25.43 -4.15 28.70
CA LYS A 332 -25.24 -5.13 29.80
C LYS A 332 -24.99 -4.46 31.15
N ARG A 333 -24.26 -3.34 31.20
CA ARG A 333 -24.06 -2.60 32.45
C ARG A 333 -25.34 -1.96 32.98
N LYS A 334 -26.23 -1.49 32.11
CA LYS A 334 -27.55 -0.98 32.53
C LYS A 334 -28.48 -2.08 33.06
N LEU A 335 -28.39 -3.31 32.53
CA LEU A 335 -29.21 -4.44 32.99
C LEU A 335 -28.72 -5.10 34.30
N VAL A 336 -27.50 -4.77 34.77
CA VAL A 336 -26.95 -5.25 36.06
C VAL A 336 -27.07 -4.17 37.16
N ALA A 337 -27.44 -2.94 36.79
CA ALA A 337 -27.60 -1.82 37.70
C ALA A 337 -29.07 -1.49 38.03
N TRP A 338 -29.99 -2.39 37.68
CA TRP A 338 -31.40 -2.43 38.08
C TRP A 338 -31.64 -3.79 38.74
#